data_AF-A0AAI9HE85-F1
#
_entry.id   AF-A0AAI9HE85-F1
#
_cell.length_a   1.000
_cell.length_b   1.000
_cell.length_c   1.000
_cell.angle_alpha   90.00
_cell.angle_beta   90.00
_cell.angle_gamma   90.00
#
_symmetry.space_group_name_H-M   'P 1'
#
loop_
_entity.id
_entity.type
_entity.pdbx_description
1 polymer ?
#
loop_
_entity_poly.entity_id
_entity_poly.type
_entity_poly.pdbx_seq_one_letter_code
_entity_poly.pdbx_strand_id
1 'polypeptide(L)'
;MKKFIPLLLAATLVACGKPEPTATTSPSSPTETVDSLAANPERLKGLRQQCKTDRQKLGDELCNRVAEATNRRFLGDGKTPYTPPKEQPKF
;
A
#
# COMPACT_ATOMS: atom_id res chain seq x y z
N MET A 1 19.38 41.43 -15.96
CA MET A 1 19.19 40.31 -15.00
C MET A 1 17.79 40.37 -14.38
N LYS A 2 16.73 39.95 -15.10
CA LYS A 2 15.35 39.88 -14.55
C LYS A 2 14.46 38.84 -15.24
N LYS A 3 15.06 37.91 -15.98
CA LYS A 3 14.38 36.85 -16.74
C LYS A 3 14.78 35.43 -16.32
N PHE A 4 15.64 35.29 -15.30
CA PHE A 4 16.02 33.99 -14.74
C PHE A 4 15.13 33.54 -13.58
N ILE A 5 14.28 34.43 -13.06
CA ILE A 5 13.35 34.16 -11.96
C ILE A 5 12.25 33.14 -12.33
N PRO A 6 11.64 33.13 -13.54
CA PRO A 6 10.60 32.14 -13.84
C PRO A 6 11.15 30.74 -14.08
N LEU A 7 12.45 30.60 -14.42
CA LEU A 7 13.06 29.30 -14.70
C LEU A 7 13.29 28.48 -13.41
N LEU A 8 13.56 29.14 -12.29
CA LEU A 8 13.74 28.50 -10.98
C LEU A 8 12.43 28.01 -10.36
N LEU A 9 11.29 28.62 -10.68
CA LEU A 9 9.98 28.20 -10.17
C LEU A 9 9.42 26.93 -10.84
N ALA A 10 9.84 26.62 -12.07
CA ALA A 10 9.37 25.43 -12.77
C ALA A 10 10.00 24.12 -12.25
N ALA A 11 11.18 24.21 -11.63
CA ALA A 11 11.91 23.03 -11.13
C ALA A 11 11.32 22.42 -9.84
N THR A 12 10.49 23.16 -9.10
CA THR A 12 9.93 22.67 -7.83
C THR A 12 8.62 21.89 -7.98
N LEU A 13 8.00 21.90 -9.18
CA LEU A 13 6.72 21.23 -9.43
C LEU A 13 6.84 19.73 -9.79
N VAL A 14 8.06 19.20 -9.98
CA VAL A 14 8.29 17.76 -10.22
C VAL A 14 8.22 16.92 -8.93
N ALA A 15 8.13 17.55 -7.75
CA ALA A 15 8.00 16.84 -6.48
C ALA A 15 6.60 16.27 -6.21
N CYS A 16 5.60 16.57 -7.05
CA CYS A 16 4.25 16.03 -6.89
C CYS A 16 3.91 15.00 -7.98
N GLY A 17 4.43 13.78 -7.77
CA GLY A 17 3.65 12.55 -7.95
C GLY A 17 3.32 12.12 -9.37
N LYS A 18 4.29 11.50 -10.05
CA LYS A 18 4.00 10.30 -10.85
C LYS A 18 5.21 9.37 -10.77
N PRO A 19 5.10 8.18 -10.17
CA PRO A 19 6.17 7.20 -10.28
C PRO A 19 6.23 6.79 -11.75
N GLU A 20 7.32 7.14 -12.41
CA GLU A 20 7.76 6.42 -13.60
C GLU A 20 7.87 4.94 -13.24
N PRO A 21 7.53 4.03 -14.17
CA PRO A 21 7.73 2.62 -13.98
C PRO A 21 9.23 2.32 -14.11
N THR A 22 10.05 2.74 -13.14
CA THR A 22 11.31 2.06 -12.89
C THR A 22 10.93 0.67 -12.42
N ALA A 23 10.94 -0.26 -13.38
CA ALA A 23 10.93 -1.69 -13.17
C ALA A 23 12.15 -2.08 -12.34
N THR A 24 12.17 -1.74 -11.06
CA THR A 24 12.84 -2.54 -10.06
C THR A 24 11.83 -3.57 -9.63
N THR A 25 11.62 -4.53 -10.54
CA THR A 25 11.04 -5.82 -10.20
C THR A 25 12.04 -6.48 -9.26
N SER A 26 12.02 -6.11 -7.98
CA SER A 26 12.35 -7.08 -6.95
C SER A 26 11.43 -8.25 -7.25
N PRO A 27 11.95 -9.44 -7.57
CA PRO A 27 11.10 -10.59 -7.84
C PRO A 27 10.35 -10.85 -6.53
N SER A 28 9.13 -10.31 -6.42
CA SER A 28 8.24 -10.73 -5.37
C SER A 28 8.02 -12.19 -5.68
N SER A 29 8.61 -13.05 -4.86
CA SER A 29 8.45 -14.48 -5.00
C SER A 29 6.95 -14.76 -5.17
N PRO A 30 6.56 -15.79 -5.95
CA PRO A 30 5.15 -16.12 -6.17
C PRO A 30 4.36 -16.34 -4.87
N THR A 31 5.05 -16.45 -3.74
CA THR A 31 4.53 -16.52 -2.37
C THR A 31 4.08 -15.19 -1.75
N GLU A 32 4.35 -14.01 -2.34
CA GLU A 32 4.01 -12.71 -1.74
C GLU A 32 2.74 -12.07 -2.37
N THR A 33 1.80 -12.89 -2.82
CA THR A 33 0.46 -12.41 -3.22
C THR A 33 -0.39 -12.06 -2.00
N VAL A 34 -1.43 -11.26 -2.19
CA VAL A 34 -2.33 -10.86 -1.09
C VAL A 34 -2.96 -12.07 -0.43
N ASP A 35 -3.46 -13.03 -1.21
CA ASP A 35 -4.05 -14.27 -0.71
C ASP A 35 -3.03 -15.12 0.08
N SER A 36 -1.82 -15.28 -0.47
CA SER A 36 -0.76 -16.04 0.22
C SER A 36 -0.33 -15.35 1.52
N LEU A 37 -0.19 -14.04 1.52
CA LEU A 37 0.13 -13.25 2.71
C LEU A 37 -0.97 -13.29 3.76
N ALA A 38 -2.23 -13.24 3.33
CA ALA A 38 -3.38 -13.36 4.23
C ALA A 38 -3.48 -14.75 4.86
N ALA A 39 -3.09 -15.80 4.12
CA ALA A 39 -3.02 -17.18 4.60
C ALA A 39 -1.81 -17.46 5.52
N ASN A 40 -0.74 -16.65 5.44
CA ASN A 40 0.51 -16.86 6.17
C ASN A 40 0.79 -15.72 7.19
N PRO A 41 0.22 -15.76 8.40
CA PRO A 41 0.27 -14.67 9.36
C PRO A 41 1.67 -14.33 9.87
N GLU A 42 2.54 -15.32 10.04
CA GLU A 42 3.92 -15.10 10.51
C GLU A 42 4.76 -14.36 9.48
N ARG A 43 4.64 -14.76 8.19
CA ARG A 43 5.31 -14.08 7.08
C ARG A 43 4.81 -12.64 6.95
N LEU A 44 3.49 -12.45 7.01
CA LEU A 44 2.86 -11.13 6.96
C LEU A 44 3.33 -10.21 8.11
N LYS A 45 3.45 -10.75 9.33
CA LYS A 45 3.93 -9.99 10.50
C LYS A 45 5.37 -9.51 10.31
N GLY A 46 6.26 -10.38 9.82
CA GLY A 46 7.64 -10.03 9.53
C GLY A 46 7.75 -8.91 8.48
N LEU A 47 7.01 -9.04 7.38
CA LEU A 47 6.98 -8.03 6.33
C LEU A 47 6.33 -6.71 6.78
N ARG A 48 5.29 -6.74 7.63
CA ARG A 48 4.73 -5.52 8.25
C ARG A 48 5.78 -4.75 9.03
N GLN A 49 6.66 -5.44 9.75
CA GLN A 49 7.72 -4.78 10.50
C GLN A 49 8.76 -4.18 9.57
N GLN A 50 9.20 -4.93 8.55
CA GLN A 50 10.17 -4.44 7.58
C GLN A 50 9.61 -3.27 6.73
N CYS A 51 8.33 -3.28 6.37
CA CYS A 51 7.70 -2.18 5.65
C CYS A 51 7.60 -0.88 6.47
N LYS A 52 7.72 -0.93 7.80
CA LYS A 52 7.80 0.28 8.63
C LYS A 52 9.19 0.91 8.61
N THR A 53 10.23 0.09 8.57
CA THR A 53 11.63 0.53 8.70
C THR A 53 12.33 0.71 7.37
N ASP A 54 12.05 -0.16 6.40
CA ASP A 54 12.81 -0.35 5.17
C ASP A 54 11.94 -0.26 3.91
N ARG A 55 10.86 0.54 3.95
CA ARG A 55 9.91 0.68 2.84
C ARG A 55 10.58 1.01 1.50
N GLN A 56 11.58 1.90 1.52
CA GLN A 56 12.35 2.27 0.32
C GLN A 56 13.12 1.09 -0.30
N LYS A 57 13.57 0.13 0.52
CA LYS A 57 14.30 -1.05 0.06
C LYS A 57 13.36 -2.15 -0.45
N LEU A 58 12.21 -2.32 0.21
CA LEU A 58 11.23 -3.35 -0.14
C LEU A 58 10.36 -2.99 -1.35
N GLY A 59 10.16 -1.69 -1.58
CA GLY A 59 9.31 -1.18 -2.64
C GLY A 59 7.85 -1.01 -2.20
N ASP A 60 7.21 0.03 -2.75
CA ASP A 60 5.84 0.40 -2.39
C ASP A 60 4.82 -0.68 -2.75
N GLU A 61 5.00 -1.36 -3.87
CA GLU A 61 4.08 -2.40 -4.34
C GLU A 61 3.96 -3.56 -3.33
N LEU A 62 5.09 -4.05 -2.81
CA LEU A 62 5.11 -5.11 -1.82
C LEU A 62 4.46 -4.64 -0.51
N CYS A 63 4.80 -3.45 -0.04
CA CYS A 63 4.23 -2.92 1.20
C CYS A 63 2.73 -2.61 1.07
N ASN A 64 2.25 -2.26 -0.12
CA ASN A 64 0.82 -2.11 -0.40
C ASN A 64 0.10 -3.48 -0.36
N ARG A 65 0.68 -4.53 -0.95
CA ARG A 65 0.14 -5.90 -0.83
C ARG A 65 0.09 -6.40 0.62
N VAL A 66 1.13 -6.11 1.41
CA VAL A 66 1.18 -6.41 2.85
C VAL A 66 0.08 -5.67 3.61
N ALA A 67 -0.16 -4.39 3.28
CA ALA A 67 -1.24 -3.62 3.87
C ALA A 67 -2.62 -4.21 3.52
N GLU A 68 -2.85 -4.54 2.24
CA GLU A 68 -4.09 -5.16 1.77
C GLU A 68 -4.33 -6.53 2.44
N ALA A 69 -3.32 -7.40 2.48
CA ALA A 69 -3.41 -8.69 3.15
C ALA A 69 -3.73 -8.55 4.65
N THR A 70 -3.18 -7.52 5.31
CA THR A 70 -3.54 -7.21 6.70
C THR A 70 -5.01 -6.80 6.80
N ASN A 71 -5.45 -5.86 5.96
CA ASN A 71 -6.84 -5.39 5.96
C ASN A 71 -7.79 -6.54 5.71
N ARG A 72 -7.50 -7.42 4.76
CA ARG A 72 -8.34 -8.57 4.42
C ARG A 72 -8.50 -9.56 5.57
N ARG A 73 -7.46 -9.75 6.39
CA ARG A 73 -7.56 -10.59 7.60
C ARG A 73 -8.44 -9.99 8.69
N PHE A 74 -8.53 -8.66 8.76
CA PHE A 74 -9.28 -7.96 9.80
C PHE A 74 -10.72 -7.61 9.37
N LEU A 75 -10.87 -7.03 8.18
CA LEU A 75 -12.14 -6.57 7.61
C LEU A 75 -12.84 -7.64 6.76
N GLY A 76 -12.18 -8.75 6.45
CA GLY A 76 -12.64 -9.70 5.46
C GLY A 76 -12.35 -9.23 4.02
N ASP A 77 -12.91 -9.93 3.05
CA ASP A 77 -12.69 -9.63 1.62
C ASP A 77 -13.57 -8.49 1.06
N GLY A 78 -14.32 -7.81 1.94
CA GLY A 78 -15.22 -6.71 1.57
C GLY A 78 -16.44 -7.15 0.77
N LYS A 79 -16.67 -8.46 0.59
CA LYS A 79 -17.83 -8.98 -0.15
C LYS A 79 -19.04 -9.21 0.75
N THR A 80 -18.85 -9.21 2.08
CA THR A 80 -19.94 -9.38 3.04
C THR A 80 -20.85 -8.16 3.03
N PRO A 81 -22.12 -8.29 2.59
CA PRO A 81 -23.06 -7.18 2.58
C PRO A 81 -23.40 -6.73 3.99
N TYR A 82 -23.57 -5.42 4.19
CA TYR A 82 -24.13 -4.90 5.42
C TYR A 82 -25.57 -5.42 5.59
N THR A 83 -25.82 -6.11 6.70
CA THR A 83 -27.14 -6.68 7.01
C THR A 83 -27.68 -6.03 8.29
N PRO A 84 -28.33 -4.86 8.19
CA PRO A 84 -28.90 -4.21 9.36
C PRO A 84 -30.05 -5.06 9.94
N PRO A 85 -30.24 -5.02 11.27
CA PRO A 85 -31.45 -5.58 11.88
C PRO A 85 -32.71 -4.94 11.30
N LYS A 86 -33.76 -5.73 11.08
CA LYS A 86 -35.07 -5.24 10.61
C LYS A 86 -35.78 -4.40 11.66
N GLU A 87 -35.57 -4.74 12.92
CA GLU A 87 -36.13 -4.03 14.07
C GLU A 87 -35.11 -3.04 14.61
N GLN A 88 -35.56 -1.87 15.03
CA GLN A 88 -34.69 -0.89 15.65
C GLN A 88 -34.17 -1.43 17.00
N PRO A 89 -32.88 -1.28 17.31
CA PRO A 89 -32.35 -1.67 18.60
C PRO A 89 -33.03 -0.86 19.72
N LYS A 90 -33.51 -1.55 20.75
CA LYS A 90 -33.97 -0.91 21.98
C LYS A 90 -32.74 -0.67 22.87
N PHE A 91 -32.34 0.58 23.02
CA PHE A 91 -31.28 1.02 23.93
C PHE A 91 -31.88 1.68 25.17
#